data_AF-A0A835YQQ9-F1
#
_entry.id   AF-A0A835YQQ9-F1
#
_cell.length_a   1.000
_cell.length_b   1.000
_cell.length_c   1.000
_cell.angle_alpha   90.00
_cell.angle_beta   90.00
_cell.angle_gamma   90.00
#
_symmetry.space_group_name_H-M   'P 1'
#
loop_
_entity.id
_entity.type
_entity.pdbx_description
1 polymer ?
#
loop_
_entity_poly.entity_id
_entity_poly.type
_entity_poly.pdbx_seq_one_letter_code
_entity_poly.pdbx_strand_id
1 'polypeptide(L)'
;MRNNIATAYDWRDRNTFPAQGKPNLAGNDGGAIYILPGGSVKVQVPISFINNYASYFGGAVQNVGTLVFTETAYFMGNTAHIGGALCADYSSVTTFKKTATFEFNKTVKQREINELGARYLASYGGAIAAFGPNIVTFKDNTEFHKNSAHSVSMAFNGAENIASNNKVS
;
A
#
# COMPACT_ATOMS: atom_id res chain seq x y z
N MET A 1 -23.92 -1.99 11.31
CA MET A 1 -23.07 -1.91 10.10
C MET A 1 -22.65 -0.45 9.93
N ARG A 2 -21.46 -0.07 10.39
CA ARG A 2 -20.89 1.26 10.11
C ARG A 2 -19.76 1.04 9.12
N ASN A 3 -19.96 1.51 7.91
CA ASN A 3 -18.93 1.58 6.88
C ASN A 3 -17.93 2.66 7.32
N ASN A 4 -16.89 2.26 8.05
CA ASN A 4 -15.78 3.15 8.38
C ASN A 4 -14.87 3.30 7.15
N ILE A 5 -15.34 4.04 6.16
CA ILE A 5 -14.45 4.69 5.19
C ILE A 5 -14.12 6.04 5.84
N ALA A 6 -12.98 6.11 6.53
CA ALA A 6 -12.52 7.35 7.11
C ALA A 6 -11.87 8.18 6.00
N THR A 7 -12.52 9.25 5.55
CA THR A 7 -11.93 10.14 4.54
C THR A 7 -12.19 11.60 4.88
N ALA A 8 -11.10 12.37 4.97
CA ALA A 8 -11.15 13.82 4.78
C ALA A 8 -11.59 14.07 3.33
N TYR A 9 -12.69 14.81 3.14
CA TYR A 9 -13.33 15.05 1.86
C TYR A 9 -12.98 16.44 1.31
N ASP A 10 -12.51 16.51 0.06
CA ASP A 10 -12.64 17.68 -0.82
C ASP A 10 -13.63 17.30 -1.92
N TRP A 11 -14.70 18.08 -2.05
CA TRP A 11 -15.76 17.84 -3.02
C TRP A 11 -15.29 18.01 -4.47
N ARG A 12 -14.13 18.66 -4.69
CA ARG A 12 -13.56 18.93 -6.02
C ARG A 12 -12.77 17.76 -6.61
N ASP A 13 -12.20 16.88 -5.78
CA ASP A 13 -11.42 15.72 -6.23
C ASP A 13 -11.86 14.46 -5.47
N ARG A 14 -12.92 13.83 -6.00
CA ARG A 14 -13.56 12.65 -5.37
C ARG A 14 -12.73 11.37 -5.45
N ASN A 15 -11.58 11.41 -6.14
CA ASN A 15 -10.81 10.22 -6.50
C ASN A 15 -9.40 10.23 -5.91
N THR A 16 -9.08 11.17 -5.02
CA THR A 16 -7.77 11.28 -4.39
C THR A 16 -7.86 11.09 -2.88
N PHE A 17 -7.05 10.19 -2.34
CA PHE A 17 -6.90 9.94 -0.90
C PHE A 17 -5.49 10.25 -0.47
N PRO A 18 -5.28 11.17 0.48
CA PRO A 18 -6.22 12.05 1.14
C PRO A 18 -6.63 13.23 0.24
N ALA A 19 -7.79 13.80 0.52
CA ALA A 19 -8.16 15.07 -0.07
C ALA A 19 -7.35 16.22 0.56
N GLN A 20 -6.77 17.09 -0.28
CA GLN A 20 -6.03 18.32 0.10
C GLN A 20 -4.81 18.14 1.04
N GLY A 21 -3.79 17.40 0.59
CA GLY A 21 -2.42 17.56 1.08
C GLY A 21 -2.15 17.21 2.55
N LYS A 22 -3.16 16.79 3.31
CA LYS A 22 -3.02 16.27 4.67
C LYS A 22 -3.00 14.75 4.60
N PRO A 23 -1.89 14.07 4.97
CA PRO A 23 -1.80 12.62 4.91
C PRO A 23 -2.97 11.97 5.66
N ASN A 24 -3.58 10.91 5.12
CA ASN A 24 -4.43 10.07 5.95
C ASN A 24 -3.51 9.32 6.91
N LEU A 25 -3.62 9.63 8.22
CA LEU A 25 -2.81 9.05 9.27
C LEU A 25 -3.59 7.93 9.96
N ALA A 26 -3.17 6.69 9.77
CA ALA A 26 -3.66 5.56 10.52
C ALA A 26 -2.65 5.14 11.60
N GLY A 27 -3.16 4.46 12.63
CA GLY A 27 -2.36 3.85 13.69
C GLY A 27 -1.43 2.80 13.11
N ASN A 28 -1.87 1.56 12.97
CA ASN A 28 -1.03 0.47 12.45
C ASN A 28 -1.37 0.09 11.00
N ASP A 29 -2.61 0.32 10.58
CA ASP A 29 -3.21 -0.26 9.39
C ASP A 29 -3.27 0.75 8.24
N GLY A 30 -3.80 0.36 7.08
CA GLY A 30 -3.80 1.19 5.88
C GLY A 30 -4.41 2.57 6.08
N GLY A 31 -3.68 3.62 5.68
CA GLY A 31 -4.06 5.01 5.91
C GLY A 31 -5.38 5.42 5.26
N ALA A 32 -5.65 4.94 4.04
CA ALA A 32 -6.88 5.24 3.31
C ALA A 32 -7.88 4.08 3.34
N ILE A 33 -7.42 2.85 3.19
CA ILE A 33 -8.29 1.66 3.14
C ILE A 33 -7.69 0.54 4.00
N TYR A 34 -8.52 0.01 4.90
CA TYR A 34 -8.24 -1.24 5.61
C TYR A 34 -9.34 -2.25 5.30
N ILE A 35 -8.95 -3.39 4.72
CA ILE A 35 -9.87 -4.48 4.38
C ILE A 35 -9.62 -5.63 5.35
N LEU A 36 -10.67 -5.97 6.11
CA LEU A 36 -10.66 -7.08 7.07
C LEU A 36 -10.66 -8.46 6.38
N PRO A 37 -10.29 -9.54 7.09
CA PRO A 37 -10.48 -10.91 6.64
C PRO A 37 -11.91 -11.17 6.12
N GLY A 38 -12.02 -11.74 4.93
CA GLY A 38 -13.31 -11.99 4.25
C GLY A 38 -14.01 -10.73 3.70
N GLY A 39 -13.46 -9.54 3.93
CA GLY A 39 -13.93 -8.29 3.33
C GLY A 39 -13.64 -8.23 1.84
N SER A 40 -14.46 -7.48 1.09
CA SER A 40 -14.28 -7.29 -0.34
C SER A 40 -14.54 -5.84 -0.73
N VAL A 41 -13.57 -5.24 -1.43
CA VAL A 41 -13.65 -3.88 -1.96
C VAL A 41 -13.38 -3.90 -3.46
N LYS A 42 -14.24 -3.22 -4.21
CA LYS A 42 -14.08 -3.01 -5.64
C LYS A 42 -14.02 -1.52 -5.93
N VAL A 43 -12.89 -1.04 -6.42
CA VAL A 43 -12.70 0.35 -6.86
C VAL A 43 -12.99 0.45 -8.35
N GLN A 44 -14.03 1.22 -8.69
CA GLN A 44 -14.62 1.26 -10.04
C GLN A 44 -14.35 2.54 -10.81
N VAL A 45 -13.53 3.42 -10.25
CA VAL A 45 -13.14 4.71 -10.84
C VAL A 45 -11.63 4.83 -10.79
N PRO A 46 -11.00 5.64 -11.67
CA PRO A 46 -9.60 6.01 -11.52
C PRO A 46 -9.39 6.59 -10.12
N ILE A 47 -8.31 6.20 -9.44
CA ILE A 47 -8.07 6.58 -8.05
C ILE A 47 -6.59 6.89 -7.80
N SER A 48 -6.33 7.86 -6.94
CA SER A 48 -5.00 8.25 -6.47
C SER A 48 -4.91 8.13 -4.97
N PHE A 49 -3.85 7.49 -4.48
CA PHE A 49 -3.45 7.42 -3.08
C PHE A 49 -2.15 8.19 -2.91
N ILE A 50 -2.20 9.39 -2.34
CA ILE A 50 -1.10 10.35 -2.32
C ILE A 50 -0.67 10.63 -0.89
N ASN A 51 0.58 10.39 -0.51
CA ASN A 51 1.10 10.74 0.83
C ASN A 51 0.28 10.14 1.99
N ASN A 52 -0.33 8.97 1.85
CA ASN A 52 -0.97 8.31 2.98
C ASN A 52 0.09 7.70 3.90
N TYR A 53 -0.22 7.62 5.20
CA TYR A 53 0.69 7.12 6.21
C TYR A 53 0.02 6.11 7.15
N ALA A 54 0.71 5.01 7.38
CA ALA A 54 0.42 4.05 8.44
C ALA A 54 1.70 3.82 9.25
N SER A 55 1.62 3.57 10.57
CA SER A 55 2.85 3.25 11.30
C SER A 55 3.42 1.87 10.93
N TYR A 56 2.57 0.92 10.51
CA TYR A 56 2.98 -0.47 10.30
C TYR A 56 2.74 -0.97 8.87
N PHE A 57 1.51 -1.01 8.38
CA PHE A 57 1.16 -1.73 7.16
C PHE A 57 0.56 -0.82 6.09
N GLY A 58 1.12 -0.83 4.88
CA GLY A 58 0.40 -0.46 3.68
C GLY A 58 -0.04 0.99 3.69
N GLY A 59 0.88 1.95 3.64
CA GLY A 59 0.63 3.36 4.00
C GLY A 59 -0.66 3.95 3.43
N ALA A 60 -1.07 3.53 2.23
CA ALA A 60 -2.41 3.75 1.70
C ALA A 60 -3.40 2.62 1.98
N VAL A 61 -3.02 1.38 1.67
CA VAL A 61 -3.93 0.22 1.72
C VAL A 61 -3.31 -0.94 2.49
N GLN A 62 -4.03 -1.44 3.49
CA GLN A 62 -3.81 -2.77 4.02
C GLN A 62 -4.97 -3.68 3.60
N ASN A 63 -4.63 -4.72 2.86
CA ASN A 63 -5.57 -5.71 2.38
C ASN A 63 -5.36 -7.05 3.09
N VAL A 64 -6.38 -7.47 3.84
CA VAL A 64 -6.47 -8.78 4.49
C VAL A 64 -7.64 -9.61 3.89
N GLY A 65 -8.28 -9.09 2.84
CA GLY A 65 -9.40 -9.72 2.15
C GLY A 65 -9.23 -9.65 0.63
N THR A 66 -10.27 -9.20 -0.07
CA THR A 66 -10.26 -9.05 -1.54
C THR A 66 -10.31 -7.58 -1.94
N LEU A 67 -9.39 -7.17 -2.81
CA LEU A 67 -9.32 -5.84 -3.39
C LEU A 67 -9.20 -5.92 -4.91
N VAL A 68 -10.11 -5.26 -5.62
CA VAL A 68 -10.08 -5.20 -7.08
C VAL A 68 -10.18 -3.76 -7.56
N PHE A 69 -9.15 -3.32 -8.29
CA PHE A 69 -9.19 -2.07 -9.06
C PHE A 69 -9.60 -2.40 -10.50
N THR A 70 -10.75 -1.89 -10.94
CA THR A 70 -11.19 -2.07 -12.34
C THR A 70 -10.72 -0.96 -13.26
N GLU A 71 -10.26 0.14 -12.69
CA GLU A 71 -9.72 1.31 -13.38
C GLU A 71 -8.28 1.57 -12.95
N THR A 72 -7.65 2.60 -13.51
CA THR A 72 -6.25 2.93 -13.19
C THR A 72 -6.10 3.32 -11.72
N ALA A 73 -4.99 2.93 -11.12
CA ALA A 73 -4.68 3.22 -9.72
C ALA A 73 -3.30 3.86 -9.59
N TYR A 74 -3.23 4.97 -8.87
CA TYR A 74 -1.99 5.68 -8.62
C TYR A 74 -1.64 5.69 -7.15
N PHE A 75 -0.41 5.30 -6.80
CA PHE A 75 0.11 5.33 -5.44
C PHE A 75 1.36 6.19 -5.41
N MET A 76 1.27 7.38 -4.83
CA MET A 76 2.37 8.33 -4.78
C MET A 76 2.75 8.69 -3.34
N GLY A 77 4.03 8.59 -2.99
CA GLY A 77 4.55 9.14 -1.73
C GLY A 77 4.01 8.50 -0.45
N ASN A 78 3.34 7.35 -0.55
CA ASN A 78 2.78 6.68 0.62
C ASN A 78 3.89 6.07 1.48
N THR A 79 3.66 6.04 2.78
CA THR A 79 4.67 5.64 3.76
C THR A 79 4.11 4.68 4.81
N ALA A 80 4.80 3.56 5.05
CA ALA A 80 4.53 2.64 6.16
C ALA A 80 5.79 1.91 6.62
N HIS A 81 5.76 1.15 7.70
CA HIS A 81 6.89 0.28 8.03
C HIS A 81 7.05 -0.88 7.03
N ILE A 82 5.92 -1.40 6.52
CA ILE A 82 5.83 -2.55 5.62
C ILE A 82 4.87 -2.21 4.49
N GLY A 83 5.29 -2.35 3.23
CA GLY A 83 4.46 -2.02 2.07
C GLY A 83 4.19 -0.53 2.02
N GLY A 84 5.14 0.29 1.55
CA GLY A 84 5.03 1.75 1.66
C GLY A 84 3.69 2.32 1.16
N ALA A 85 3.12 1.72 0.11
CA ALA A 85 1.75 1.98 -0.33
C ALA A 85 0.76 0.88 0.04
N LEU A 86 1.07 -0.38 -0.30
CA LEU A 86 0.14 -1.50 -0.18
C LEU A 86 0.77 -2.65 0.60
N CYS A 87 0.06 -3.14 1.61
CA CYS A 87 0.39 -4.39 2.28
C CYS A 87 -0.72 -5.41 2.05
N ALA A 88 -0.39 -6.55 1.45
CA ALA A 88 -1.25 -7.71 1.32
C ALA A 88 -0.84 -8.74 2.38
N ASP A 89 -1.80 -9.22 3.18
CA ASP A 89 -1.55 -10.21 4.24
C ASP A 89 -2.68 -11.28 4.32
N TYR A 90 -2.46 -12.36 5.10
CA TYR A 90 -3.42 -13.44 5.42
C TYR A 90 -4.21 -14.07 4.25
N SER A 91 -3.53 -14.53 3.21
CA SER A 91 -4.13 -15.09 1.98
C SER A 91 -5.01 -14.09 1.21
N SER A 92 -4.75 -12.79 1.34
CA SER A 92 -5.49 -11.76 0.61
C SER A 92 -5.26 -11.83 -0.90
N VAL A 93 -6.23 -11.28 -1.63
CA VAL A 93 -6.20 -11.16 -3.09
C VAL A 93 -6.32 -9.69 -3.46
N THR A 94 -5.33 -9.19 -4.19
CA THR A 94 -5.34 -7.86 -4.81
C THR A 94 -5.23 -8.02 -6.32
N THR A 95 -6.13 -7.39 -7.08
CA THR A 95 -6.08 -7.41 -8.55
C THR A 95 -6.17 -6.01 -9.12
N PHE A 96 -5.21 -5.65 -9.97
CA PHE A 96 -5.23 -4.47 -10.82
C PHE A 96 -5.59 -4.90 -12.24
N LYS A 97 -6.78 -4.49 -12.71
CA LYS A 97 -7.25 -4.84 -14.05
C LYS A 97 -6.70 -3.92 -15.15
N LYS A 98 -6.38 -2.68 -14.79
CA LYS A 98 -5.74 -1.67 -15.65
C LYS A 98 -4.42 -1.24 -15.04
N THR A 99 -3.75 -0.30 -15.69
CA THR A 99 -2.47 0.25 -15.24
C THR A 99 -2.47 0.67 -13.77
N ALA A 100 -1.46 0.22 -13.06
CA ALA A 100 -1.15 0.67 -11.71
C ALA A 100 0.25 1.29 -11.69
N THR A 101 0.37 2.49 -11.12
CA THR A 101 1.66 3.17 -11.01
C THR A 101 1.96 3.45 -9.54
N PHE A 102 3.16 3.05 -9.11
CA PHE A 102 3.68 3.27 -7.78
C PHE A 102 4.90 4.18 -7.87
N GLU A 103 4.79 5.40 -7.35
CA GLU A 103 5.88 6.38 -7.36
C GLU A 103 6.23 6.88 -5.96
N PHE A 104 7.52 6.98 -5.64
CA PHE A 104 8.02 7.58 -4.38
C PHE A 104 7.48 6.96 -3.07
N ASN A 105 6.86 5.78 -3.13
CA ASN A 105 6.40 5.11 -1.93
C ASN A 105 7.62 4.57 -1.17
N LYS A 106 7.58 4.67 0.16
CA LYS A 106 8.73 4.31 0.97
C LYS A 106 8.37 3.59 2.24
N THR A 107 9.30 2.79 2.73
CA THR A 107 9.21 2.31 4.10
C THR A 107 9.90 3.26 5.10
N VAL A 108 9.44 3.23 6.35
CA VAL A 108 10.09 3.94 7.47
C VAL A 108 10.74 2.98 8.46
N LYS A 109 11.80 3.47 9.11
CA LYS A 109 12.39 2.83 10.29
C LYS A 109 11.34 2.72 11.37
N GLN A 110 11.09 1.51 11.85
CA GLN A 110 10.41 1.32 13.11
C GLN A 110 11.43 1.01 14.19
N ARG A 111 11.42 1.83 15.24
CA ARG A 111 12.23 1.64 16.43
C ARG A 111 11.39 0.89 17.46
N GLU A 112 11.76 -0.34 17.77
CA GLU A 112 11.29 -0.99 18.98
C GLU A 112 12.24 -0.64 20.13
N ILE A 113 11.67 -0.25 21.27
CA ILE A 113 12.39 -0.18 22.53
C ILE A 113 11.95 -1.39 23.33
N ASN A 114 12.89 -2.26 23.68
CA ASN A 114 12.65 -3.37 24.59
C ASN A 114 13.64 -3.31 25.78
N GLU A 115 13.55 -4.27 26.69
CA GLU A 115 14.42 -4.37 27.88
C GLU A 115 15.93 -4.49 27.53
N LEU A 116 16.26 -4.86 26.28
CA LEU A 116 17.62 -4.99 25.76
C LEU A 116 18.10 -3.74 24.99
N GLY A 117 17.29 -2.69 24.91
CA GLY A 117 17.60 -1.44 24.21
C GLY A 117 16.79 -1.22 22.93
N ALA A 118 17.18 -0.23 22.15
CA ALA A 118 16.49 0.10 20.91
C ALA A 118 17.01 -0.73 19.73
N ARG A 119 16.12 -1.45 19.04
CA ARG A 119 16.41 -2.10 17.76
C ARG A 119 15.53 -1.54 16.65
N TYR A 120 16.08 -1.52 15.44
CA TYR A 120 15.31 -1.19 14.25
C TYR A 120 14.79 -2.48 13.61
N LEU A 121 13.48 -2.54 13.40
CA LEU A 121 12.87 -3.65 12.69
C LEU A 121 13.21 -3.58 11.20
N ALA A 122 13.28 -4.75 10.57
CA ALA A 122 13.40 -4.85 9.12
C ALA A 122 12.11 -4.36 8.46
N SER A 123 12.26 -3.54 7.43
CA SER A 123 11.15 -3.02 6.62
C SER A 123 11.18 -3.62 5.22
N TYR A 124 10.01 -3.88 4.65
CA TYR A 124 9.85 -4.63 3.41
C TYR A 124 8.94 -3.90 2.42
N GLY A 125 9.24 -4.03 1.13
CA GLY A 125 8.34 -3.60 0.06
C GLY A 125 8.11 -2.09 0.00
N GLY A 126 9.08 -1.34 -0.56
CA GLY A 126 9.00 0.13 -0.64
C GLY A 126 7.69 0.65 -1.27
N ALA A 127 7.14 -0.06 -2.25
CA ALA A 127 5.79 0.16 -2.76
C ALA A 127 4.78 -0.86 -2.22
N ILE A 128 5.04 -2.15 -2.44
CA ILE A 128 4.13 -3.24 -2.11
C ILE A 128 4.88 -4.28 -1.28
N ALA A 129 4.24 -4.77 -0.22
CA ALA A 129 4.63 -5.97 0.49
C ALA A 129 3.50 -7.00 0.45
N ALA A 130 3.83 -8.26 0.17
CA ALA A 130 2.88 -9.37 0.15
C ALA A 130 3.52 -10.60 0.81
N PHE A 131 2.89 -11.13 1.87
CA PHE A 131 3.46 -12.23 2.67
C PHE A 131 2.69 -13.55 2.53
N GLY A 132 3.40 -14.69 2.48
CA GLY A 132 2.73 -16.00 2.43
C GLY A 132 1.99 -16.25 1.10
N PRO A 133 0.81 -16.91 1.10
CA PRO A 133 0.11 -17.33 -0.13
C PRO A 133 -0.69 -16.20 -0.81
N ASN A 134 -0.44 -14.93 -0.48
CA ASN A 134 -1.19 -13.81 -1.03
C ASN A 134 -0.97 -13.67 -2.53
N ILE A 135 -1.97 -13.14 -3.20
CA ILE A 135 -1.95 -12.94 -4.65
C ILE A 135 -2.09 -11.44 -4.94
N VAL A 136 -1.03 -10.82 -5.44
CA VAL A 136 -1.12 -9.50 -6.08
C VAL A 136 -0.99 -9.71 -7.59
N THR A 137 -2.10 -9.51 -8.31
CA THR A 137 -2.17 -9.72 -9.76
C THR A 137 -2.25 -8.40 -10.50
N PHE A 138 -1.41 -8.23 -11.51
CA PHE A 138 -1.46 -7.13 -12.47
C PHE A 138 -1.86 -7.70 -13.84
N LYS A 139 -2.97 -7.21 -14.40
CA LYS A 139 -3.49 -7.65 -15.71
C LYS A 139 -3.06 -6.76 -16.86
N ASP A 140 -2.50 -5.61 -16.54
CA ASP A 140 -2.04 -4.59 -17.48
C ASP A 140 -0.69 -4.05 -16.98
N ASN A 141 -0.08 -3.14 -17.74
CA ASN A 141 1.21 -2.54 -17.42
C ASN A 141 1.24 -2.00 -15.99
N THR A 142 2.29 -2.32 -15.25
CA THR A 142 2.51 -1.80 -13.89
C THR A 142 3.88 -1.18 -13.82
N GLU A 143 3.93 0.02 -13.24
CA GLU A 143 5.13 0.83 -13.19
C GLU A 143 5.53 1.11 -11.75
N PHE A 144 6.82 0.97 -11.46
CA PHE A 144 7.42 1.27 -10.17
C PHE A 144 8.56 2.26 -10.37
N HIS A 145 8.40 3.46 -9.81
CA HIS A 145 9.33 4.57 -9.97
C HIS A 145 9.80 5.06 -8.61
N LYS A 146 11.11 5.01 -8.34
CA LYS A 146 11.74 5.65 -7.17
C LYS A 146 11.12 5.26 -5.81
N ASN A 147 10.58 4.05 -5.70
CA ASN A 147 10.11 3.51 -4.43
C ASN A 147 11.31 3.01 -3.62
N SER A 148 11.28 3.11 -2.28
CA SER A 148 12.45 2.75 -1.45
C SER A 148 12.08 1.96 -0.20
N ALA A 149 12.82 0.89 0.08
CA ALA A 149 12.75 0.18 1.35
C ALA A 149 13.96 0.56 2.22
N HIS A 150 13.75 0.63 3.53
CA HIS A 150 14.74 1.13 4.47
C HIS A 150 15.77 0.05 4.91
N SER A 151 15.46 -1.25 4.84
CA SER A 151 16.34 -2.31 5.38
C SER A 151 17.09 -3.10 4.30
N VAL A 152 18.34 -3.51 4.63
CA VAL A 152 19.45 -3.78 3.69
C VAL A 152 19.53 -5.16 3.05
N SER A 153 18.59 -6.09 3.25
CA SER A 153 18.74 -7.45 2.65
C SER A 153 17.80 -7.75 1.48
N MET A 154 16.74 -6.98 1.27
CA MET A 154 15.72 -7.26 0.25
C MET A 154 15.03 -5.96 -0.21
N ALA A 155 15.83 -4.99 -0.65
CA ALA A 155 15.33 -3.84 -1.39
C ALA A 155 14.84 -4.30 -2.78
N PHE A 156 13.78 -5.10 -2.82
CA PHE A 156 13.09 -5.40 -4.05
C PHE A 156 12.17 -4.22 -4.33
N ASN A 157 12.46 -3.51 -5.41
CA ASN A 157 11.64 -2.44 -5.98
C ASN A 157 10.26 -2.97 -6.43
N GLY A 158 9.41 -3.35 -5.47
CA GLY A 158 7.97 -3.39 -5.67
C GLY A 158 7.27 -4.73 -5.64
N ALA A 159 7.93 -5.89 -5.46
CA ALA A 159 7.26 -7.11 -5.02
C ALA A 159 8.16 -8.32 -4.76
N GLU A 160 7.82 -9.04 -3.71
CA GLU A 160 7.96 -10.48 -3.69
C GLU A 160 6.68 -11.08 -4.31
N ASN A 161 6.81 -11.98 -5.29
CA ASN A 161 5.72 -12.62 -6.07
C ASN A 161 4.89 -11.73 -7.04
N ILE A 162 5.49 -11.07 -8.05
CA ILE A 162 4.74 -10.58 -9.23
C ILE A 162 5.04 -11.39 -10.50
N ALA A 163 3.98 -11.81 -11.18
CA ALA A 163 4.01 -12.42 -12.51
C ALA A 163 4.54 -11.46 -13.61
N SER A 164 5.77 -11.73 -14.03
CA SER A 164 6.36 -11.68 -15.39
C SER A 164 6.23 -10.50 -16.37
N ASN A 165 5.55 -9.37 -16.13
CA ASN A 165 5.44 -8.29 -17.15
C ASN A 165 5.80 -6.85 -16.69
N ASN A 166 6.59 -6.67 -15.62
CA ASN A 166 6.81 -5.33 -15.04
C ASN A 166 8.09 -4.63 -15.52
N LYS A 167 8.00 -3.31 -15.74
CA LYS A 167 9.18 -2.42 -15.90
C LYS A 167 9.54 -1.83 -14.54
N VAL A 168 10.77 -2.06 -14.11
CA VAL A 168 11.38 -1.48 -12.90
C VAL A 168 12.47 -0.52 -13.37
N SER A 169 12.35 0.77 -13.04
CA SER A 169 13.35 1.80 -13.37
C SER A 169 13.59 2.77 -12.22
#